data_AF-A0A848UI49-F1
#
_entry.id   AF-A0A848UI49-F1
#
_cell.length_a   1.000
_cell.length_b   1.000
_cell.length_c   1.000
_cell.angle_alpha   90.00
_cell.angle_beta   90.00
_cell.angle_gamma   90.00
#
_symmetry.space_group_name_H-M   'P 1'
#
loop_
_entity.id
_entity.type
_entity.pdbx_description
1 polymer ?
#
loop_
_entity_poly.entity_id
_entity_poly.type
_entity_poly.pdbx_seq_one_letter_code
_entity_poly.pdbx_strand_id
1 'polypeptide(L)'
;MSMRHAIYFSPADTSALAAFGKAVLGRSNTTARPVDAGSTFPDRQRWLTLTRSPAHYGFHATLKAPFELQEDYTVQSLAEHLQQFACRQSRIQLHSLAPRQMAGFSALTLVRQPAQLRSLAMQIVTEFEPYRRALTEADIERRMAQPLSTRQLELLRSYGYPYVDDEFRFHMTLSGPIGEQDTDYL
;
A
#
# COMPACT_ATOMS: atom_id res chain seq x y z
N MET A 1 13.38 16.45 5.18
CA MET A 1 12.18 15.60 5.18
C MET A 1 12.28 14.68 6.40
N SER A 2 11.23 14.62 7.20
CA SER A 2 11.05 13.67 8.30
C SER A 2 10.91 12.24 7.77
N MET A 3 11.35 11.26 8.55
CA MET A 3 11.19 9.84 8.22
C MET A 3 9.73 9.42 8.44
N ARG A 4 9.13 8.78 7.43
CA ARG A 4 7.76 8.28 7.48
C ARG A 4 7.75 6.76 7.57
N HIS A 5 6.77 6.23 8.28
CA HIS A 5 6.57 4.82 8.56
C HIS A 5 5.20 4.41 8.06
N ALA A 6 5.05 3.16 7.64
CA ALA A 6 3.79 2.61 7.20
C ALA A 6 3.70 1.14 7.61
N ILE A 7 2.48 0.62 7.70
CA ILE A 7 2.24 -0.80 7.99
C ILE A 7 1.65 -1.41 6.72
N TYR A 8 2.37 -2.38 6.15
CA TYR A 8 2.01 -3.01 4.88
C TYR A 8 1.84 -4.50 5.03
N PHE A 9 0.93 -5.06 4.24
CA PHE A 9 0.99 -6.47 3.89
C PHE A 9 2.07 -6.67 2.82
N SER A 10 2.96 -7.63 3.06
CA SER A 10 3.93 -8.13 2.09
C SER A 10 3.72 -9.63 1.90
N PRO A 11 3.80 -10.15 0.65
CA PRO A 11 3.85 -11.59 0.45
C PRO A 11 5.13 -12.16 1.09
N ALA A 12 5.08 -13.43 1.48
CA ALA A 12 6.27 -14.16 1.92
C ALA A 12 7.24 -14.31 0.73
N ASP A 13 8.55 -14.12 0.96
CA ASP A 13 9.57 -14.07 -0.09
C ASP A 13 9.61 -15.32 -0.98
N THR A 14 9.26 -16.49 -0.43
CA THR A 14 9.22 -17.77 -1.14
C THR A 14 7.91 -18.06 -1.86
N SER A 15 6.92 -17.16 -1.78
CA SER A 15 5.60 -17.36 -2.38
C SER A 15 5.57 -17.03 -3.88
N ALA A 16 4.65 -17.67 -4.61
CA ALA A 16 4.37 -17.34 -6.01
C ALA A 16 3.97 -15.87 -6.20
N LEU A 17 3.28 -15.29 -5.20
CA LEU A 17 2.88 -13.88 -5.21
C LEU A 17 4.10 -12.94 -5.12
N ALA A 18 5.09 -13.26 -4.28
CA ALA A 18 6.34 -12.49 -4.23
C ALA A 18 7.14 -12.61 -5.54
N ALA A 19 7.21 -13.81 -6.12
CA ALA A 19 7.86 -14.03 -7.41
C ALA A 19 7.19 -13.21 -8.53
N PHE A 20 5.85 -13.19 -8.58
CA PHE A 20 5.08 -12.37 -9.50
C PHE A 20 5.40 -10.88 -9.33
N GLY A 21 5.33 -10.36 -8.10
CA GLY A 21 5.65 -8.96 -7.83
C GLY A 21 7.08 -8.57 -8.23
N LYS A 22 8.04 -9.47 -8.00
CA LYS A 22 9.44 -9.28 -8.42
C LYS A 22 9.59 -9.21 -9.93
N ALA A 23 8.90 -10.09 -10.67
CA ALA A 23 8.90 -10.06 -12.12
C ALA A 23 8.29 -8.76 -12.66
N VAL A 24 7.17 -8.31 -12.08
CA VAL A 24 6.48 -7.09 -12.53
C VAL A 24 7.25 -5.82 -12.16
N LEU A 25 7.71 -5.67 -10.93
CA LEU A 25 8.36 -4.42 -10.48
C LEU A 25 9.87 -4.39 -10.75
N GLY A 26 10.43 -5.52 -11.19
CA GLY A 26 11.86 -5.72 -11.38
C GLY A 26 12.64 -5.79 -10.06
N ARG A 27 11.96 -5.87 -8.91
CA ARG A 27 12.59 -5.91 -7.58
C ARG A 27 11.71 -6.58 -6.54
N SER A 28 12.31 -7.00 -5.44
CA SER A 28 11.57 -7.47 -4.27
C SER A 28 11.51 -6.39 -3.18
N ASN A 29 10.88 -6.71 -2.06
CA ASN A 29 10.83 -5.82 -0.90
C ASN A 29 12.20 -5.71 -0.21
N THR A 30 13.05 -6.73 -0.34
CA THR A 30 14.39 -6.80 0.28
C THR A 30 15.53 -6.54 -0.69
N THR A 31 15.30 -6.67 -2.01
CA THR A 31 16.32 -6.46 -3.05
C THR A 31 15.98 -5.27 -3.94
N ALA A 32 16.96 -4.45 -4.29
CA ALA A 32 16.79 -3.35 -5.24
C ALA A 32 16.51 -3.84 -6.67
N ARG A 33 16.03 -2.91 -7.52
CA ARG A 33 15.84 -3.17 -8.96
C ARG A 33 17.20 -3.11 -9.67
N PRO A 34 17.62 -4.16 -10.39
CA PRO A 34 18.82 -4.09 -11.22
C PRO A 34 18.70 -3.02 -12.31
N VAL A 35 19.81 -2.36 -12.67
CA VAL A 35 19.84 -1.37 -13.76
C VAL A 35 19.50 -2.03 -15.11
N ASP A 36 19.90 -3.28 -15.26
CA ASP A 36 19.70 -4.14 -16.43
C ASP A 36 18.45 -5.03 -16.30
N ALA A 37 17.53 -4.73 -15.36
CA ALA A 37 16.33 -5.52 -15.15
C ALA A 37 15.65 -5.82 -16.49
N GLY A 38 15.60 -7.11 -16.83
CA GLY A 38 14.85 -7.63 -17.96
C GLY A 38 13.35 -7.50 -17.72
N SER A 39 12.59 -7.44 -18.80
CA SER A 39 11.14 -7.34 -18.78
C SER A 39 10.57 -8.37 -19.74
N THR A 40 9.49 -9.04 -19.35
CA THR A 40 8.68 -9.84 -20.29
C THR A 40 7.72 -8.96 -21.09
N PHE A 41 7.64 -7.66 -20.78
CA PHE A 41 6.79 -6.71 -21.50
C PHE A 41 7.43 -6.29 -22.83
N PRO A 42 6.66 -6.17 -23.92
CA PRO A 42 7.17 -5.82 -25.25
C PRO A 42 7.95 -4.50 -25.29
N ASP A 43 7.41 -3.44 -24.66
CA ASP A 43 8.12 -2.17 -24.49
C ASP A 43 8.69 -2.05 -23.06
N ARG A 44 10.02 -2.29 -22.99
CA ARG A 44 10.80 -2.22 -21.75
C ARG A 44 10.85 -0.80 -21.17
N GLN A 45 10.96 0.23 -22.01
CA GLN A 45 11.10 1.60 -21.54
C GLN A 45 9.79 2.12 -20.95
N ARG A 46 8.67 1.75 -21.57
CA ARG A 46 7.34 2.03 -21.04
C ARG A 46 7.11 1.29 -19.72
N TRP A 47 7.43 0.00 -19.66
CA TRP A 47 7.38 -0.78 -18.42
C TRP A 47 8.20 -0.13 -17.28
N LEU A 48 9.47 0.24 -17.53
CA LEU A 48 10.32 0.91 -16.55
C LEU A 48 9.69 2.21 -16.04
N THR A 49 9.03 2.95 -16.93
CA THR A 49 8.35 4.20 -16.60
C THR A 49 7.12 3.96 -15.72
N LEU A 50 6.25 3.03 -16.13
CA LEU A 50 5.02 2.67 -15.41
C LEU A 50 5.34 2.09 -14.02
N THR A 51 6.36 1.25 -13.91
CA THR A 51 6.66 0.55 -12.65
C THR A 51 7.57 1.33 -11.70
N ARG A 52 8.09 2.50 -12.10
CA ARG A 52 9.07 3.26 -11.30
C ARG A 52 8.56 3.60 -9.90
N SER A 53 7.37 4.19 -9.82
CA SER A 53 6.76 4.61 -8.55
C SER A 53 6.42 3.42 -7.64
N PRO A 54 5.64 2.41 -8.06
CA PRO A 54 5.36 1.26 -7.20
C PRO A 54 6.61 0.47 -6.82
N ALA A 55 7.59 0.34 -7.72
CA ALA A 55 8.86 -0.29 -7.39
C ALA A 55 9.59 0.42 -6.23
N HIS A 56 9.49 1.74 -6.09
CA HIS A 56 10.12 2.45 -4.96
C HIS A 56 9.70 1.87 -3.60
N TYR A 57 8.42 1.53 -3.44
CA TYR A 57 7.83 1.01 -2.21
C TYR A 57 7.88 -0.52 -2.10
N GLY A 58 8.18 -1.23 -3.19
CA GLY A 58 8.13 -2.69 -3.25
C GLY A 58 6.71 -3.22 -3.50
N PHE A 59 6.58 -4.53 -3.65
CA PHE A 59 5.30 -5.19 -3.90
C PHE A 59 4.56 -5.46 -2.58
N HIS A 60 3.53 -4.66 -2.30
CA HIS A 60 2.85 -4.63 -1.01
C HIS A 60 1.38 -4.17 -1.16
N ALA A 61 0.60 -4.33 -0.10
CA ALA A 61 -0.68 -3.64 0.08
C ALA A 61 -0.66 -2.78 1.34
N THR A 62 -1.22 -1.57 1.27
CA THR A 62 -1.26 -0.67 2.42
C THR A 62 -2.28 -1.14 3.46
N LEU A 63 -1.88 -1.28 4.74
CA LEU A 63 -2.78 -1.53 5.88
C LEU A 63 -2.92 -0.28 6.77
N LYS A 64 -1.82 0.43 7.00
CA LYS A 64 -1.80 1.81 7.54
C LYS A 64 -0.93 2.68 6.65
N ALA A 65 -1.51 3.76 6.14
CA ALA A 65 -0.82 4.68 5.23
C ALA A 65 0.37 5.37 5.91
N PRO A 66 1.35 5.89 5.15
CA PRO A 66 2.54 6.54 5.70
C PRO A 66 2.22 7.66 6.69
N PHE A 67 2.88 7.63 7.85
CA PHE A 67 2.75 8.57 8.94
C PHE A 67 4.11 8.91 9.58
N GLU A 68 4.18 10.04 10.25
CA GLU A 68 5.33 10.41 11.08
C GLU A 68 5.14 9.88 12.49
N LEU A 69 6.22 9.43 13.13
CA LEU A 69 6.16 9.03 14.54
C LEU A 69 6.01 10.25 15.45
N GLN A 70 5.22 10.10 16.50
CA GLN A 70 5.30 10.98 17.67
C GLN A 70 6.68 10.89 18.32
N GLU A 71 7.12 11.97 18.95
CA GLU A 71 8.49 12.13 19.45
C GLU A 71 8.86 11.11 20.53
N ASP A 72 7.87 10.67 21.30
CA ASP A 72 8.05 9.71 22.39
C ASP A 72 8.13 8.25 21.92
N TYR A 73 7.90 7.98 20.63
CA TYR A 73 7.93 6.63 20.07
C TYR A 73 9.13 6.41 19.15
N THR A 74 9.63 5.18 19.18
CA THR A 74 10.72 4.75 18.30
C THR A 74 10.20 3.75 17.28
N VAL A 75 10.95 3.56 16.20
CA VAL A 75 10.66 2.50 15.21
C VAL A 75 10.70 1.12 15.86
N GLN A 76 11.58 0.93 16.84
CA GLN A 76 11.71 -0.32 17.57
C GLN A 76 10.44 -0.62 18.40
N SER A 77 9.92 0.36 19.16
CA SER A 77 8.69 0.15 19.93
C SER A 77 7.46 -0.04 19.05
N LEU A 78 7.42 0.59 17.87
CA LEU A 78 6.40 0.32 16.85
C LEU A 78 6.50 -1.13 16.33
N ALA A 79 7.70 -1.61 16.01
CA ALA A 79 7.92 -2.95 15.47
C ALA A 79 7.59 -4.05 16.49
N GLU A 80 8.00 -3.88 17.74
CA GLU A 80 7.70 -4.80 18.85
C GLU A 80 6.19 -4.91 19.09
N HIS A 81 5.49 -3.78 19.12
CA HIS A 81 4.04 -3.77 19.27
C HIS A 81 3.35 -4.41 18.05
N LEU A 82 3.83 -4.15 16.82
CA LEU A 82 3.32 -4.80 15.62
C LEU A 82 3.49 -6.33 15.65
N GLN A 83 4.62 -6.82 16.15
CA GLN A 83 4.85 -8.26 16.31
C GLN A 83 3.85 -8.88 17.32
N GLN A 84 3.67 -8.25 18.49
CA GLN A 84 2.71 -8.71 19.49
C GLN A 84 1.27 -8.67 18.97
N PHE A 85 0.90 -7.60 18.27
CA PHE A 85 -0.39 -7.46 17.62
C PHE A 85 -0.63 -8.59 16.62
N ALA A 86 0.36 -8.88 15.75
CA ALA A 86 0.26 -9.93 14.73
C ALA A 86 0.05 -11.33 15.32
N CYS A 87 0.70 -11.66 16.44
CA CYS A 87 0.51 -12.94 17.14
C CYS A 87 -0.92 -13.19 17.63
N ARG A 88 -1.73 -12.12 17.81
CA ARG A 88 -3.13 -12.22 18.25
C ARG A 88 -4.12 -12.32 17.08
N GLN A 89 -3.65 -12.18 15.84
CA GLN A 89 -4.54 -12.13 14.68
C GLN A 89 -4.85 -13.53 14.14
N SER A 90 -6.10 -13.73 13.75
CA SER A 90 -6.52 -14.92 13.02
C SER A 90 -6.11 -14.84 11.55
N ARG A 91 -5.81 -15.99 10.94
CA ARG A 91 -5.53 -16.08 9.51
C ARG A 91 -6.78 -15.70 8.71
N ILE A 92 -6.59 -14.85 7.71
CA ILE A 92 -7.64 -14.47 6.75
C ILE A 92 -7.26 -15.08 5.40
N GLN A 93 -8.15 -15.93 4.87
CA GLN A 93 -7.96 -16.47 3.52
C GLN A 93 -8.36 -15.44 2.49
N LEU A 94 -7.46 -15.16 1.57
CA LEU A 94 -7.69 -14.28 0.42
C LEU A 94 -7.79 -15.16 -0.82
N HIS A 95 -8.88 -15.01 -1.57
CA HIS A 95 -9.11 -15.73 -2.81
C HIS A 95 -9.23 -14.75 -3.97
N SER A 96 -8.94 -15.23 -5.19
CA SER A 96 -9.22 -14.52 -6.42
C SER A 96 -8.58 -13.13 -6.49
N LEU A 97 -7.27 -13.06 -6.26
CA LEU A 97 -6.47 -11.89 -6.65
C LEU A 97 -6.41 -11.83 -8.17
N ALA A 98 -6.81 -10.69 -8.74
CA ALA A 98 -6.81 -10.46 -10.17
C ALA A 98 -6.30 -9.05 -10.49
N PRO A 99 -5.57 -8.87 -11.61
CA PRO A 99 -5.22 -7.55 -12.09
C PRO A 99 -6.48 -6.78 -12.47
N ARG A 100 -6.53 -5.50 -12.09
CA ARG A 100 -7.61 -4.58 -12.42
C ARG A 100 -7.08 -3.17 -12.49
N GLN A 101 -7.67 -2.38 -13.38
CA GLN A 101 -7.48 -0.94 -13.38
C GLN A 101 -8.30 -0.29 -12.25
N MET A 102 -7.64 0.52 -11.44
CA MET A 102 -8.25 1.28 -10.35
C MET A 102 -7.66 2.69 -10.36
N ALA A 103 -8.50 3.73 -10.34
CA ALA A 103 -8.08 5.14 -10.27
C ALA A 103 -6.95 5.51 -11.25
N GLY A 104 -7.00 4.96 -12.47
CA GLY A 104 -6.02 5.23 -13.52
C GLY A 104 -4.70 4.46 -13.42
N PHE A 105 -4.55 3.45 -12.56
CA PHE A 105 -3.38 2.57 -12.50
C PHE A 105 -3.78 1.09 -12.44
N SER A 106 -2.85 0.17 -12.70
CA SER A 106 -3.06 -1.28 -12.57
C SER A 106 -2.64 -1.78 -11.18
N ALA A 107 -3.45 -2.65 -10.59
CA ALA A 107 -3.16 -3.30 -9.31
C ALA A 107 -3.74 -4.72 -9.27
N LEU A 108 -3.14 -5.60 -8.47
CA LEU A 108 -3.85 -6.81 -8.03
C LEU A 108 -4.88 -6.43 -6.97
N THR A 109 -6.12 -6.84 -7.18
CA THR A 109 -7.25 -6.59 -6.26
C THR A 109 -7.99 -7.88 -5.97
N LEU A 110 -8.78 -7.89 -4.90
CA LEU A 110 -9.68 -9.01 -4.61
C LEU A 110 -10.98 -8.83 -5.38
N VAL A 111 -11.43 -9.86 -6.09
CA VAL A 111 -12.77 -9.86 -6.74
C VAL A 111 -13.87 -9.59 -5.70
N ARG A 112 -13.75 -10.18 -4.51
CA ARG A 112 -14.59 -9.91 -3.34
C ARG A 112 -13.71 -9.84 -2.10
N GLN A 113 -13.68 -8.67 -1.46
CA GLN A 113 -12.94 -8.47 -0.22
C GLN A 113 -13.69 -9.07 0.97
N PRO A 114 -13.06 -9.95 1.79
CA PRO A 114 -13.64 -10.42 3.03
C PRO A 114 -13.84 -9.27 4.04
N ALA A 115 -14.96 -9.29 4.77
CA ALA A 115 -15.21 -8.29 5.81
C ALA A 115 -14.12 -8.29 6.89
N GLN A 116 -13.60 -9.47 7.23
CA GLN A 116 -12.51 -9.65 8.20
C GLN A 116 -11.24 -8.89 7.79
N LEU A 117 -10.95 -8.77 6.48
CA LEU A 117 -9.77 -8.03 6.02
C LEU A 117 -9.92 -6.52 6.27
N ARG A 118 -11.12 -5.98 6.01
CA ARG A 118 -11.44 -4.59 6.36
C ARG A 118 -11.35 -4.36 7.87
N SER A 119 -11.91 -5.28 8.67
CA SER A 119 -11.83 -5.22 10.13
C SER A 119 -10.39 -5.24 10.63
N LEU A 120 -9.53 -6.12 10.09
CA LEU A 120 -8.12 -6.17 10.43
C LEU A 120 -7.40 -4.86 10.06
N ALA A 121 -7.63 -4.33 8.85
CA ALA A 121 -7.05 -3.06 8.43
C ALA A 121 -7.47 -1.91 9.36
N MET A 122 -8.74 -1.85 9.74
CA MET A 122 -9.22 -0.84 10.67
C MET A 122 -8.65 -1.00 12.08
N GLN A 123 -8.53 -2.24 12.58
CA GLN A 123 -7.87 -2.52 13.86
C GLN A 123 -6.42 -2.07 13.86
N ILE A 124 -5.67 -2.29 12.77
CA ILE A 124 -4.30 -1.78 12.63
C ILE A 124 -4.32 -0.24 12.64
N VAL A 125 -5.26 0.39 11.93
CA VAL A 125 -5.35 1.86 11.93
C VAL A 125 -5.55 2.39 13.34
N THR A 126 -6.50 1.83 14.11
CA THR A 126 -6.83 2.27 15.47
C THR A 126 -5.74 1.93 16.50
N GLU A 127 -5.22 0.70 16.50
CA GLU A 127 -4.22 0.22 17.48
C GLU A 127 -2.93 1.03 17.38
N PHE A 128 -2.52 1.38 16.15
CA PHE A 128 -1.28 2.11 15.90
C PHE A 128 -1.50 3.61 15.72
N GLU A 129 -2.71 4.12 15.98
CA GLU A 129 -3.00 5.55 15.93
C GLU A 129 -2.18 6.37 16.94
N PRO A 130 -1.95 5.93 18.19
CA PRO A 130 -1.13 6.67 19.15
C PRO A 130 0.31 6.95 18.70
N TYR A 131 0.85 6.12 17.79
CA TYR A 131 2.20 6.32 17.24
C TYR A 131 2.25 7.46 16.21
N ARG A 132 1.12 7.82 15.60
CA ARG A 132 1.08 8.82 14.55
C ARG A 132 1.11 10.22 15.16
N ARG A 133 2.03 11.03 14.66
CA ARG A 133 2.04 12.48 14.85
C ARG A 133 0.83 13.12 14.16
N ALA A 134 0.19 14.08 14.84
CA ALA A 134 -0.90 14.86 14.26
C ALA A 134 -0.48 15.46 12.91
N LEU A 135 -1.41 15.53 11.96
CA LEU A 135 -1.13 16.16 10.67
C LEU A 135 -0.93 17.66 10.90
N THR A 136 -0.02 18.26 10.13
CA THR A 136 0.06 19.72 10.04
C THR A 136 -1.09 20.25 9.16
N GLU A 137 -1.42 21.54 9.27
CA GLU A 137 -2.41 22.15 8.38
C GLU A 137 -2.01 21.99 6.90
N ALA A 138 -0.72 22.15 6.60
CA ALA A 138 -0.18 21.94 5.25
C ALA A 138 -0.36 20.48 4.76
N ASP A 139 -0.29 19.48 5.65
CA ASP A 139 -0.58 18.09 5.29
C ASP A 139 -2.06 17.88 4.97
N ILE A 140 -2.94 18.52 5.72
CA ILE A 140 -4.39 18.47 5.52
C ILE A 140 -4.73 19.13 4.17
N GLU A 141 -4.26 20.36 3.93
CA GLU A 141 -4.45 21.09 2.67
C GLU A 141 -3.99 20.28 1.47
N ARG A 142 -2.78 19.71 1.53
CA ARG A 142 -2.25 18.86 0.46
C ARG A 142 -3.15 17.65 0.17
N ARG A 143 -3.76 17.05 1.19
CA ARG A 143 -4.66 15.89 1.04
C ARG A 143 -6.05 16.31 0.59
N MET A 144 -6.49 17.52 0.91
CA MET A 144 -7.73 18.13 0.43
C MET A 144 -7.63 18.72 -0.98
N ALA A 145 -6.43 18.73 -1.59
CA ALA A 145 -6.26 19.11 -3.00
C ALA A 145 -6.99 18.18 -3.98
N GLN A 146 -7.35 16.96 -3.54
CA GLN A 146 -8.25 16.06 -4.26
C GLN A 146 -9.67 16.20 -3.69
N PRO A 147 -10.71 16.09 -4.53
CA PRO A 147 -12.09 16.10 -4.04
C PRO A 147 -12.32 14.88 -3.14
N LEU A 148 -12.59 15.13 -1.85
CA LEU A 148 -12.94 14.12 -0.86
C LEU A 148 -14.42 14.19 -0.54
N SER A 149 -15.05 13.03 -0.35
CA SER A 149 -16.41 12.96 0.20
C SER A 149 -16.43 13.43 1.66
N THR A 150 -17.62 13.76 2.19
CA THR A 150 -17.79 14.08 3.62
C THR A 150 -17.21 12.97 4.51
N ARG A 151 -17.46 11.71 4.15
CA ARG A 151 -16.95 10.55 4.87
C ARG A 151 -15.42 10.49 4.85
N GLN A 152 -14.81 10.69 3.68
CA GLN A 152 -13.36 10.70 3.54
C GLN A 152 -12.69 11.84 4.31
N LEU A 153 -13.35 13.00 4.43
CA LEU A 153 -12.88 14.12 5.26
C LEU A 153 -12.91 13.79 6.76
N GLU A 154 -13.96 13.13 7.24
CA GLU A 154 -14.03 12.63 8.63
C GLU A 154 -12.88 11.66 8.90
N LEU A 155 -12.68 10.67 8.03
CA LEU A 155 -11.60 9.70 8.14
C LEU A 155 -10.21 10.35 8.09
N LEU A 156 -10.02 11.33 7.21
CA LEU A 156 -8.78 12.11 7.15
C LEU A 156 -8.50 12.84 8.46
N ARG A 157 -9.51 13.48 9.07
CA ARG A 157 -9.35 14.20 10.34
C ARG A 157 -9.06 13.24 11.50
N SER A 158 -9.74 12.11 11.56
CA SER A 158 -9.59 11.14 12.64
C SER A 158 -8.29 10.32 12.56
N TYR A 159 -7.90 9.87 11.37
CA TYR A 159 -6.83 8.88 11.19
C TYR A 159 -5.68 9.37 10.31
N GLY A 160 -5.74 10.61 9.85
CA GLY A 160 -4.74 11.18 8.95
C GLY A 160 -4.73 10.54 7.57
N TYR A 161 -5.74 9.77 7.16
CA TYR A 161 -5.85 9.17 5.81
C TYR A 161 -7.32 8.88 5.44
N PRO A 162 -7.78 9.26 4.23
CA PRO A 162 -9.19 9.17 3.86
C PRO A 162 -9.66 7.76 3.47
N TYR A 163 -8.74 6.84 3.12
CA TYR A 163 -9.08 5.52 2.58
C TYR A 163 -8.92 4.39 3.62
N VAL A 164 -9.50 4.59 4.81
CA VAL A 164 -9.57 3.60 5.91
C VAL A 164 -11.02 3.16 6.14
N ASP A 165 -11.25 2.25 7.08
CA ASP A 165 -12.60 1.73 7.42
C ASP A 165 -13.43 1.28 6.20
N ASP A 166 -14.58 1.90 5.95
CA ASP A 166 -15.50 1.62 4.85
C ASP A 166 -14.96 2.03 3.48
N GLU A 167 -13.96 2.92 3.44
CA GLU A 167 -13.23 3.33 2.24
C GLU A 167 -12.02 2.41 1.94
N PHE A 168 -11.65 1.51 2.86
CA PHE A 168 -10.51 0.60 2.67
C PHE A 168 -10.74 -0.39 1.51
N ARG A 169 -9.78 -0.44 0.58
CA ARG A 169 -9.74 -1.40 -0.53
C ARG A 169 -8.36 -2.04 -0.60
N PHE A 170 -8.28 -3.36 -0.40
CA PHE A 170 -7.04 -4.10 -0.56
C PHE A 170 -6.60 -4.08 -2.03
N HIS A 171 -5.38 -3.61 -2.27
CA HIS A 171 -4.77 -3.62 -3.60
C HIS A 171 -3.25 -3.67 -3.48
N MET A 172 -2.60 -4.29 -4.47
CA MET A 172 -1.14 -4.31 -4.62
C MET A 172 -0.77 -3.67 -5.96
N THR A 173 -0.18 -2.48 -5.89
CA THR A 173 0.06 -1.64 -7.08
C THR A 173 1.09 -2.27 -8.02
N LEU A 174 0.73 -2.36 -9.30
CA LEU A 174 1.57 -2.92 -10.38
C LEU A 174 2.16 -1.81 -11.25
N SER A 175 1.45 -0.69 -11.42
CA SER A 175 1.89 0.44 -12.24
C SER A 175 1.56 1.78 -11.59
N GLY A 176 2.19 2.84 -12.09
CA GLY A 176 1.69 4.20 -12.02
C GLY A 176 0.55 4.43 -13.02
N PRO A 177 0.26 5.70 -13.36
CA PRO A 177 -0.83 6.05 -14.27
C PRO A 177 -0.69 5.36 -15.63
N ILE A 178 -1.78 4.72 -16.08
CA ILE A 178 -1.94 4.06 -17.37
C ILE A 178 -2.99 4.78 -18.22
N GLY A 179 -2.78 4.85 -19.52
CA GLY A 179 -3.70 5.39 -20.52
C GLY A 179 -4.10 4.36 -21.57
N GLU A 180 -4.79 4.80 -22.63
CA GLU A 180 -5.27 3.92 -23.71
C GLU A 180 -4.15 3.14 -24.40
N GLN A 181 -2.93 3.70 -24.49
CA GLN A 181 -1.78 3.00 -25.07
C GLN A 181 -1.23 1.86 -24.19
N ASP A 182 -1.71 1.70 -22.96
CA ASP A 182 -1.18 0.77 -21.96
C ASP A 182 -2.09 -0.45 -21.74
N THR A 183 -3.15 -0.66 -22.53
CA THR A 183 -4.11 -1.77 -22.33
C THR A 183 -3.46 -3.15 -22.34
N ASP A 184 -2.37 -3.34 -23.08
CA ASP A 184 -1.62 -4.60 -23.13
C ASP A 184 -0.79 -4.86 -21.85
N TYR A 185 -0.76 -3.91 -20.90
CA TYR A 185 -0.09 -4.02 -19.59
C TYR A 185 -1.04 -4.40 -18.44
N LEU A 186 -2.35 -4.58 -18.73
CA LEU A 186 -3.37 -5.04 -17.77
C LEU A 186 -3.49 -6.57 -17.75
#